data_AF-X1DZC3-F1
#
_entry.id   AF-X1DZC3-F1
#
_cell.length_a   1.000
_cell.length_b   1.000
_cell.length_c   1.000
_cell.angle_alpha   90.00
_cell.angle_beta   90.00
_cell.angle_gamma   90.00
#
_symmetry.space_group_name_H-M   'P 1'
#
loop_
_entity.id
_entity.type
_entity.pdbx_description
1 polymer ?
#
loop_
_entity_poly.entity_id
_entity_poly.type
_entity_poly.pdbx_seq_one_letter_code
_entity_poly.pdbx_strand_id
1 'polypeptide(L)'
;MVDASLDFWLTAGRYAKEFEKQLAKFLGVKYCLLTNSGSSANLLAISALTSPLLKERQLKPGDEVITTMNSLQLSSLLFNQFETKMNHNIIS
;
A
#
# COMPACT_ATOMS: atom_id res chain seq x y z
N MET A 1 20.04 -13.43 11.27
CA MET A 1 20.40 -13.09 9.87
C MET A 1 20.90 -14.32 9.14
N VAL A 2 21.85 -15.06 9.73
CA VAL A 2 22.34 -16.34 9.19
C VAL A 2 21.22 -17.39 9.02
N ASP A 3 20.27 -17.51 9.98
CA ASP A 3 19.16 -18.46 9.87
C ASP A 3 18.15 -18.15 8.74
N ALA A 4 17.86 -16.87 8.48
CA ALA A 4 16.97 -16.49 7.38
C ALA A 4 17.63 -16.68 6.01
N SER A 5 18.96 -16.61 5.94
CA SER A 5 19.74 -16.90 4.74
C SER A 5 19.92 -18.41 4.50
N LEU A 6 19.91 -19.23 5.56
CA LEU A 6 20.08 -20.68 5.50
C LEU A 6 18.80 -21.45 5.15
N ASP A 7 17.61 -20.82 5.26
CA ASP A 7 16.32 -21.45 4.96
C ASP A 7 16.06 -21.67 3.45
N PHE A 8 16.93 -21.17 2.55
CA PHE A 8 16.73 -21.17 1.08
C PHE A 8 15.35 -20.64 0.62
N TRP A 9 14.65 -19.88 1.48
CA TRP A 9 13.34 -19.32 1.22
C TRP A 9 13.46 -17.83 0.93
N LEU A 10 13.48 -17.47 -0.36
CA LEU A 10 13.82 -16.12 -0.82
C LEU A 10 12.63 -15.14 -0.89
N THR A 11 11.41 -15.61 -0.63
CA THR A 11 10.19 -14.79 -0.63
C THR A 11 9.73 -14.46 0.79
N ALA A 12 8.78 -13.53 0.95
CA ALA A 12 8.19 -13.26 2.26
C ALA A 12 7.66 -14.57 2.89
N GLY A 13 8.27 -14.96 4.01
CA GLY A 13 8.12 -16.30 4.58
C GLY A 13 7.71 -16.26 6.05
N ARG A 14 8.17 -17.26 6.81
CA ARG A 14 7.83 -17.43 8.24
C ARG A 14 8.10 -16.17 9.08
N TYR A 15 9.25 -15.54 8.86
CA TYR A 15 9.66 -14.36 9.63
C TYR A 15 8.80 -13.14 9.33
N ALA A 16 8.39 -12.95 8.07
CA ALA A 16 7.51 -11.85 7.69
C ALA A 16 6.13 -11.98 8.38
N LYS A 17 5.52 -13.17 8.32
CA LYS A 17 4.22 -13.44 8.96
C LYS A 17 4.27 -13.29 10.47
N GLU A 18 5.36 -13.73 11.09
CA GLU A 18 5.53 -13.61 12.53
C GLU A 18 5.71 -12.14 12.95
N PHE A 19 6.53 -11.39 12.20
CA PHE A 19 6.68 -9.96 12.41
C PHE A 19 5.36 -9.20 12.24
N GLU A 20 4.58 -9.48 11.19
CA GLU A 20 3.26 -8.87 10.97
C GLU A 20 2.31 -9.11 12.15
N LYS A 21 2.28 -10.33 12.70
CA LYS A 21 1.45 -10.65 13.88
C LYS A 21 1.90 -9.89 15.12
N GLN A 22 3.21 -9.86 15.38
CA GLN A 22 3.76 -9.17 16.54
C GLN A 22 3.55 -7.66 16.42
N LEU A 23 3.77 -7.09 15.24
CA LEU A 23 3.56 -5.66 14.97
C LEU A 23 2.08 -5.29 15.07
N ALA A 24 1.17 -6.10 14.53
CA ALA A 24 -0.27 -5.91 14.70
C ALA A 24 -0.68 -5.90 16.17
N LYS A 25 -0.15 -6.85 16.96
CA LYS A 25 -0.37 -6.91 18.42
C LYS A 25 0.19 -5.69 19.14
N PHE A 26 1.40 -5.24 18.79
CA PHE A 26 2.05 -4.07 19.38
C PHE A 26 1.26 -2.78 19.12
N LEU A 27 0.75 -2.61 17.89
CA LEU A 27 -0.05 -1.44 17.49
C LEU A 27 -1.53 -1.53 17.93
N GLY A 28 -2.00 -2.70 18.40
CA GLY A 28 -3.39 -2.91 18.76
C GLY A 28 -4.36 -2.97 17.57
N VAL A 29 -3.87 -3.31 16.38
CA VAL A 29 -4.69 -3.40 15.15
C VAL A 29 -4.94 -4.85 14.76
N LYS A 30 -6.03 -5.09 14.03
CA LYS A 30 -6.42 -6.46 13.62
C LYS A 30 -5.49 -7.06 12.56
N TYR A 31 -4.99 -6.25 11.64
CA TYR A 31 -4.18 -6.68 10.50
C TYR A 31 -2.98 -5.75 10.30
N CYS A 32 -1.85 -6.32 9.92
CA CYS A 32 -0.65 -5.61 9.50
C CYS A 32 -0.07 -6.34 8.28
N LEU A 33 0.35 -5.60 7.26
CA LEU A 33 0.94 -6.14 6.04
C LEU A 33 2.29 -5.46 5.80
N LEU A 34 3.32 -6.26 5.59
CA LEU A 34 4.64 -5.78 5.24
C LEU A 34 4.71 -5.38 3.76
N THR A 35 5.42 -4.29 3.51
CA THR A 35 5.68 -3.76 2.17
C THR A 35 7.17 -3.46 2.05
N ASN A 36 7.67 -3.34 0.81
CA ASN A 36 9.10 -3.10 0.56
C ASN A 36 9.58 -1.70 1.01
N SER A 37 8.66 -0.78 1.32
CA SER A 37 8.95 0.59 1.74
C SER A 37 7.69 1.26 2.31
N GLY A 38 7.87 2.35 3.06
CA GLY A 38 6.76 3.19 3.53
C GLY A 38 5.98 3.83 2.38
N SER A 39 6.65 4.26 1.31
CA SER A 39 5.99 4.83 0.13
C SER A 39 5.07 3.81 -0.56
N SER A 40 5.47 2.54 -0.66
CA SER A 40 4.59 1.47 -1.17
C SER A 40 3.41 1.19 -0.24
N ALA A 41 3.57 1.34 1.08
CA ALA A 41 2.44 1.23 2.01
C ALA A 41 1.39 2.32 1.75
N ASN A 42 1.82 3.58 1.55
CA ASN A 42 0.91 4.67 1.21
C ASN A 42 0.21 4.45 -0.13
N LEU A 43 0.95 3.99 -1.15
CA LEU A 43 0.37 3.68 -2.45
C LEU A 43 -0.68 2.56 -2.37
N LEU A 44 -0.39 1.47 -1.64
CA LEU A 44 -1.34 0.38 -1.44
C LEU A 44 -2.56 0.82 -0.64
N ALA A 45 -2.39 1.67 0.37
CA ALA A 45 -3.50 2.20 1.16
C ALA A 45 -4.48 2.98 0.28
N ILE A 46 -4.00 3.90 -0.56
CA ILE A 46 -4.84 4.65 -1.49
C ILE A 46 -5.42 3.75 -2.60
N SER A 47 -4.62 2.84 -3.15
CA SER A 47 -5.09 1.90 -4.19
C SER A 47 -6.20 0.97 -3.67
N ALA A 48 -6.15 0.58 -2.40
CA ALA A 48 -7.21 -0.22 -1.79
C ALA A 48 -8.54 0.55 -1.71
N LEU A 49 -8.50 1.87 -1.55
CA LEU A 49 -9.69 2.74 -1.56
C LEU A 49 -10.35 2.84 -2.93
N THR A 50 -9.66 2.50 -4.02
CA THR A 50 -10.25 2.43 -5.37
C THR A 50 -10.87 1.07 -5.68
N SER A 51 -11.01 0.16 -4.71
CA SER A 51 -11.56 -1.17 -4.94
C SER A 51 -13.08 -1.15 -5.19
N PRO A 52 -13.61 -1.89 -6.18
CA PRO A 52 -15.06 -1.99 -6.40
C PRO A 52 -15.80 -2.66 -5.24
N LEU A 53 -15.08 -3.38 -4.35
CA LEU A 53 -15.66 -3.96 -3.14
C LEU A 53 -16.19 -2.91 -2.16
N LEU A 54 -15.74 -1.66 -2.29
CA LEU A 54 -16.19 -0.52 -1.48
C LEU A 54 -17.49 0.10 -2.01
N LYS A 55 -18.00 -0.32 -3.18
CA LYS A 55 -19.25 0.14 -3.80
C LYS A 55 -19.30 1.66 -3.90
N GLU A 56 -20.31 2.30 -3.33
CA GLU A 56 -20.49 3.76 -3.35
C GLU A 56 -19.39 4.53 -2.63
N ARG A 57 -18.60 3.87 -1.75
CA ARG A 57 -17.50 4.49 -1.00
C ARG A 57 -16.14 4.38 -1.71
N GLN A 58 -16.12 3.82 -2.91
CA GLN A 58 -14.91 3.71 -3.71
C GLN A 58 -14.41 5.10 -4.10
N LEU A 59 -13.12 5.36 -3.91
CA LEU A 59 -12.45 6.54 -4.45
C LEU A 59 -12.36 6.42 -5.97
N LYS A 60 -12.89 7.42 -6.68
CA LYS A 60 -12.94 7.50 -8.14
C LYS A 60 -12.12 8.68 -8.66
N PRO A 61 -11.74 8.64 -9.94
CA PRO A 61 -11.22 9.80 -10.62
C PRO A 61 -12.09 11.06 -10.44
N GLY A 62 -11.45 12.17 -10.07
CA GLY A 62 -12.13 13.44 -9.79
C GLY A 62 -12.53 13.64 -8.32
N ASP A 63 -12.45 12.59 -7.49
CA ASP A 63 -12.67 12.73 -6.05
C ASP A 63 -11.50 13.45 -5.36
N GLU A 64 -11.82 14.28 -4.37
CA GLU A 64 -10.84 15.10 -3.65
C GLU A 64 -10.28 14.37 -2.43
N VAL A 65 -8.96 14.47 -2.22
CA VAL A 65 -8.26 13.95 -1.06
C VAL A 65 -7.56 15.09 -0.33
N ILE A 66 -7.97 15.36 0.92
CA ILE A 66 -7.39 16.40 1.76
C ILE A 66 -6.11 15.86 2.42
N THR A 67 -5.02 16.64 2.36
CA THR A 67 -3.73 16.31 3.00
C THR A 67 -3.10 17.54 3.66
N THR A 68 -2.10 17.33 4.52
CA THR A 68 -1.32 18.41 5.18
C THR A 68 0.02 18.62 4.47
N MET A 69 0.53 19.86 4.45
CA MET A 69 1.78 20.21 3.74
C MET A 69 3.03 19.43 4.18
N ASN A 70 3.08 18.95 5.43
CA ASN A 70 4.29 18.34 6.01
C ASN A 70 4.26 16.80 6.03
N SER A 71 3.36 16.14 5.29
CA SER A 71 3.39 14.68 5.16
C SER A 71 4.54 14.24 4.27
N LEU A 72 5.56 13.60 4.84
CA LEU A 72 6.74 13.08 4.16
C LEU A 72 6.33 12.14 2.99
N GLN A 73 6.27 12.69 1.78
CA GLN A 73 6.02 12.05 0.48
C GLN A 73 4.71 11.27 0.30
N LEU A 74 3.64 12.03 0.06
CA LEU A 74 2.45 11.56 -0.69
C LEU A 74 2.37 12.14 -2.13
N SER A 75 3.28 13.02 -2.55
CA SER A 75 3.01 13.91 -3.70
C SER A 75 3.53 13.46 -5.08
N SER A 76 4.72 12.87 -5.22
CA SER A 76 5.30 12.66 -6.57
C SER A 76 4.89 11.35 -7.26
N LEU A 77 4.49 10.31 -6.50
CA LEU A 77 4.11 9.01 -7.08
C LEU A 77 2.59 8.86 -7.29
N LEU A 78 1.76 9.40 -6.40
CA LEU A 78 0.30 9.31 -6.55
C LEU A 78 -0.21 10.18 -7.69
N PHE A 79 0.38 11.36 -7.92
CA PHE A 79 -0.03 12.23 -9.03
C PHE A 79 0.24 11.58 -10.40
N ASN A 80 1.45 11.07 -10.62
CA ASN A 80 1.82 10.44 -11.90
C ASN A 80 1.16 9.07 -12.13
N GLN A 81 0.91 8.26 -11.09
CA GLN A 81 0.26 6.95 -11.25
C GLN A 81 -1.27 7.06 -11.45
N PHE A 82 -1.92 8.04 -10.83
CA PHE A 82 -3.34 8.31 -11.11
C PHE A 82 -3.54 8.86 -12.53
N GLU A 83 -2.69 9.76 -13.03
CA GLU A 83 -2.79 10.21 -14.44
C GLU A 83 -2.49 9.09 -15.46
N THR A 84 -1.46 8.26 -15.24
CA THR A 84 -1.05 7.27 -16.25
C THR A 84 -2.01 6.10 -16.40
N LYS A 85 -2.78 5.72 -15.37
CA LYS A 85 -3.88 4.75 -15.52
C LYS A 85 -5.17 5.35 -16.10
N MET A 86 -5.30 6.67 -16.12
CA MET A 86 -6.48 7.36 -16.66
C MET A 86 -6.42 7.56 -18.17
N ASN A 87 -5.23 7.66 -18.76
CA ASN A 87 -5.07 7.89 -20.21
C ASN A 87 -5.17 6.63 -21.08
N HIS A 88 -5.29 5.43 -20.52
CA HIS A 88 -5.43 4.19 -21.31
C HIS A 88 -6.87 3.84 -21.72
N ASN A 89 -7.87 4.67 -21.41
CA ASN A 89 -9.27 4.48 -21.81
C ASN A 89 -9.80 5.48 -22.86
N ILE A 90 -8.92 6.18 -23.60
CA ILE A 90 -9.32 7.14 -24.65
C ILE A 90 -8.88 6.70 -26.07
N ILE A 91 -8.36 5.49 -26.23
CA ILE A 91 -8.05 4.93 -27.56
C ILE A 91 -8.56 3.48 -27.66
N SER A 92 -9.88 3.34 -27.82
CA SER A 92 -10.52 2.19 -28.47
C SER A 92 -11.83 2.64 -29.11
#